data_AF-A0AA34QW16-F1
#
_entry.id   AF-A0AA34QW16-F1
#
_cell.length_a   1.000
_cell.length_b   1.000
_cell.length_c   1.000
_cell.angle_alpha   90.00
_cell.angle_beta   90.00
_cell.angle_gamma   90.00
#
_symmetry.space_group_name_H-M   'P 1'
#
loop_
_entity.id
_entity.type
_entity.pdbx_description
1 polymer ?
#
loop_
_entity_poly.entity_id
_entity_poly.type
_entity_poly.pdbx_seq_one_letter_code
_entity_poly.pdbx_strand_id
1 'polypeptide(L)'
;ALVSFFHAEGQGLPLESLRDGSYKSGLQVPALTTSTQGPLLMRFPLQRLKEELRLHKCSTRECIEQFYLDKLKQRTLEQNRFGRLSVRCHYEAAEQRLAVEVLHAADLLPLDANGLSDPFVIVELGPPHLFPLVRSQRTQVKTRTLHPVYDELFYFSVPAEACRRRAACVLFTVMDHDWLSTNDFAGEAALGLGGVTGVARPQ
;
A
#
# COMPACT_ATOMS: atom_id res chain seq x y z
N ALA A 1 8.40 -12.41 8.09
CA ALA A 1 8.79 -11.15 7.43
C ALA A 1 8.42 -9.98 8.32
N LEU A 2 9.37 -9.11 8.66
CA LEU A 2 9.04 -7.84 9.31
C LEU A 2 8.55 -6.86 8.24
N VAL A 3 7.48 -6.12 8.53
CA VAL A 3 6.94 -5.08 7.67
C VAL A 3 6.83 -3.81 8.50
N SER A 4 7.42 -2.71 8.03
CA SER A 4 7.27 -1.40 8.67
C SER A 4 6.09 -0.65 8.07
N PHE A 5 5.35 0.08 8.91
CA PHE A 5 4.29 0.96 8.45
C PHE A 5 4.84 2.30 8.02
N PHE A 6 4.14 2.90 7.08
CA PHE A 6 4.27 4.31 6.79
C PHE A 6 2.88 4.94 6.97
N HIS A 7 2.88 6.19 7.43
CA HIS A 7 1.67 6.99 7.33
C HIS A 7 1.47 7.29 5.86
N ALA A 8 0.55 6.55 5.25
CA ALA A 8 -0.10 7.04 4.06
C ALA A 8 -0.99 8.20 4.52
N GLU A 9 -0.41 9.38 4.78
CA GLU A 9 -1.16 10.58 4.41
C GLU A 9 -1.36 10.41 2.91
N GLY A 10 -2.51 9.84 2.57
CA GLY A 10 -3.13 10.11 1.32
C GLY A 10 -3.38 11.61 1.30
N GLN A 11 -2.35 12.39 0.97
CA GLN A 11 -2.56 13.49 0.05
C GLN A 11 -2.92 12.85 -1.30
N GLY A 12 -4.06 12.15 -1.33
CA GLY A 12 -4.84 12.09 -2.54
C GLY A 12 -5.07 13.54 -2.95
N LEU A 13 -5.04 13.79 -4.25
CA LEU A 13 -5.38 15.11 -4.77
C LEU A 13 -6.70 15.53 -4.11
N PRO A 14 -6.77 16.72 -3.48
CA PRO A 14 -7.99 17.20 -2.85
C PRO A 14 -9.17 16.96 -3.81
N LEU A 15 -10.31 16.51 -3.29
CA LEU A 15 -11.51 16.28 -4.11
C LEU A 15 -11.89 17.54 -4.90
N GLU A 16 -11.60 18.72 -4.35
CA GLU A 16 -11.73 20.01 -5.02
C GLU A 16 -10.80 20.15 -6.23
N SER A 17 -9.58 19.61 -6.15
CA SER A 17 -8.62 19.59 -7.25
C SER A 17 -9.08 18.72 -8.41
N LEU A 18 -9.80 17.63 -8.13
CA LEU A 18 -10.39 16.73 -9.14
C LEU A 18 -11.65 17.31 -9.79
N ARG A 19 -12.39 18.15 -9.05
CA ARG A 19 -13.69 18.71 -9.49
C ARG A 19 -13.53 19.86 -10.49
N ASP A 20 -12.49 20.67 -10.32
CA ASP A 20 -12.29 21.91 -11.09
C ASP A 20 -11.12 21.84 -12.09
N GLY A 21 -10.56 20.63 -12.30
CA GLY A 21 -9.44 20.43 -13.22
C GLY A 21 -8.14 21.13 -12.79
N SER A 22 -8.06 21.66 -11.56
CA SER A 22 -6.88 22.36 -11.03
C SER A 22 -5.71 21.43 -10.72
N TYR A 23 -5.89 20.11 -10.73
CA TYR A 23 -4.75 19.18 -10.86
C TYR A 23 -3.94 19.43 -12.14
N LYS A 24 -4.54 20.08 -13.16
CA LYS A 24 -3.86 20.50 -14.39
C LYS A 24 -3.16 21.85 -14.25
N SER A 25 -3.49 22.70 -13.28
CA SER A 25 -2.90 24.05 -13.15
C SER A 25 -1.52 24.05 -12.46
N GLY A 26 -1.17 22.98 -11.73
CA GLY A 26 0.21 22.67 -11.34
C GLY A 26 1.11 22.22 -12.52
N LEU A 27 0.53 22.01 -13.71
CA LEU A 27 1.26 21.99 -14.98
C LEU A 27 1.27 23.40 -15.57
N GLN A 28 1.99 24.32 -14.94
CA GLN A 28 2.37 25.53 -15.66
C GLN A 28 3.39 25.11 -16.72
N VAL A 29 2.92 24.95 -17.96
CA VAL A 29 3.79 24.85 -19.13
C VAL A 29 4.56 26.17 -19.17
N PRO A 30 5.90 26.20 -19.07
CA PRO A 30 6.63 27.42 -19.33
C PRO A 30 6.33 27.79 -20.77
N ALA A 31 5.78 28.98 -20.98
CA ALA A 31 5.60 29.53 -22.30
C ALA A 31 6.94 29.42 -23.04
N LEU A 32 6.90 28.88 -24.26
CA LEU A 32 8.03 28.86 -25.18
C LEU A 32 8.47 30.30 -25.41
N THR A 33 9.47 30.76 -24.67
CA THR A 33 10.20 31.96 -25.02
C THR A 33 11.31 31.52 -25.97
N THR A 34 11.19 31.96 -27.21
CA THR A 34 12.24 31.88 -28.22
C THR A 34 13.41 32.73 -27.74
N SER A 35 14.41 32.13 -27.11
CA SER A 35 15.70 32.77 -26.92
C SER A 35 16.83 31.77 -26.91
N THR A 36 17.78 32.05 -27.80
CA THR A 36 18.93 31.28 -28.24
C THR A 36 19.93 31.09 -27.10
N GLN A 37 20.11 29.86 -26.58
CA GLN A 37 21.38 29.37 -26.02
C GLN A 37 21.31 27.86 -25.67
N GLY A 38 22.45 27.19 -25.81
CA GLY A 38 22.65 25.73 -25.90
C GLY A 38 22.40 24.86 -24.65
N PRO A 39 22.92 23.60 -24.65
CA PRO A 39 22.10 22.42 -24.32
C PRO A 39 22.27 21.93 -22.89
N LEU A 40 21.49 22.46 -21.94
CA LEU A 40 21.35 21.81 -20.61
C LEU A 40 19.91 21.75 -20.06
N LEU A 41 18.91 22.30 -20.76
CA LEU A 41 17.52 22.38 -20.28
C LEU A 41 16.55 21.31 -20.82
N MET A 42 17.02 20.38 -21.68
CA MET A 42 16.15 19.40 -22.37
C MET A 42 16.06 18.03 -21.70
N ARG A 43 16.52 17.85 -20.46
CA ARG A 43 16.45 16.54 -19.77
C ARG A 43 15.23 16.36 -18.87
N PHE A 44 14.80 17.41 -18.17
CA PHE A 44 13.66 17.37 -17.24
C PHE A 44 12.26 17.36 -17.92
N PRO A 45 12.01 18.08 -19.03
CA PRO A 45 10.67 18.13 -19.65
C PRO A 45 10.26 16.80 -20.28
N LEU A 46 11.23 16.05 -20.81
CA LEU A 46 10.98 14.87 -21.62
C LEU A 46 10.61 13.65 -20.77
N GLN A 47 11.16 13.55 -19.55
CA GLN A 47 10.75 12.52 -18.58
C GLN A 47 9.32 12.76 -18.10
N ARG A 48 9.00 14.00 -17.71
CA ARG A 48 7.64 14.36 -17.26
C ARG A 48 6.60 14.19 -18.38
N LEU A 49 6.92 14.62 -19.61
CA LEU A 49 6.05 14.43 -20.77
C LEU A 49 5.87 12.95 -21.13
N LYS A 50 6.91 12.12 -21.00
CA LYS A 50 6.82 10.66 -21.18
C LYS A 50 5.92 10.03 -20.13
N GLU A 51 6.00 10.49 -18.88
CA GLU A 51 5.18 10.00 -17.78
C GLU A 51 3.70 10.39 -17.93
N GLU A 52 3.43 11.63 -18.33
CA GLU A 52 2.09 12.13 -18.68
C GLU A 52 1.49 11.36 -19.86
N LEU A 53 2.24 11.20 -20.95
CA LEU A 53 1.79 10.42 -22.11
C LEU A 53 1.60 8.95 -21.78
N ARG A 54 2.35 8.39 -20.83
CA ARG A 54 2.16 7.02 -20.34
C ARG A 54 0.85 6.91 -19.58
N LEU A 55 0.59 7.79 -18.61
CA LEU A 55 -0.63 7.79 -17.81
C LEU A 55 -1.89 7.94 -18.68
N HIS A 56 -1.85 8.79 -19.71
CA HIS A 56 -2.96 9.00 -20.65
C HIS A 56 -3.16 7.87 -21.68
N LYS A 57 -2.19 6.96 -21.82
CA LYS A 57 -2.28 5.78 -22.71
C LYS A 57 -2.52 4.47 -21.96
N CYS A 58 -2.38 4.46 -20.64
CA CYS A 58 -2.60 3.28 -19.82
C CYS A 58 -4.10 3.04 -19.59
N SER A 59 -4.48 1.77 -19.65
CA SER A 59 -5.78 1.32 -19.17
C SER A 59 -5.92 1.53 -17.66
N THR A 60 -7.15 1.61 -17.16
CA THR A 60 -7.44 1.71 -15.71
C THR A 60 -6.73 0.62 -14.91
N ARG A 61 -6.64 -0.60 -15.45
CA ARG A 61 -5.95 -1.73 -14.80
C ARG A 61 -4.45 -1.50 -14.67
N GLU A 62 -3.79 -0.96 -15.69
CA GLU A 62 -2.36 -0.66 -15.66
C GLU A 62 -2.05 0.46 -14.67
N CYS A 63 -2.90 1.49 -14.59
CA CYS A 63 -2.77 2.55 -13.58
C CYS A 63 -2.91 1.99 -12.16
N ILE A 64 -3.88 1.10 -11.93
CA ILE A 64 -4.04 0.40 -10.64
C ILE A 64 -2.78 -0.42 -10.34
N GLU A 65 -2.31 -1.27 -11.25
CA GLU A 65 -1.11 -2.07 -11.02
C GLU A 65 0.12 -1.21 -10.71
N GLN A 66 0.27 -0.06 -11.39
CA GLN A 66 1.35 0.88 -11.13
C GLN A 66 1.28 1.47 -9.71
N PHE A 67 0.10 1.87 -9.23
CA PHE A 67 -0.10 2.35 -7.87
C PHE A 67 0.35 1.33 -6.81
N TYR A 68 -0.01 0.06 -6.98
CA TYR A 68 0.41 -1.01 -6.07
C TYR A 68 1.93 -1.28 -6.14
N LEU A 69 2.51 -1.20 -7.33
CA LEU A 69 3.97 -1.30 -7.50
C LEU A 69 4.70 -0.15 -6.79
N ASP A 70 4.14 1.04 -6.77
CA ASP A 70 4.75 2.19 -6.10
C ASP A 70 4.61 2.09 -4.58
N LYS A 71 3.47 1.60 -4.05
CA LYS A 71 3.35 1.21 -2.63
C LYS A 71 4.41 0.20 -2.19
N LEU A 72 4.72 -0.79 -3.03
CA LEU A 72 5.75 -1.78 -2.74
C LEU A 72 7.18 -1.20 -2.72
N LYS A 73 7.43 -0.07 -3.40
CA LYS A 73 8.73 0.62 -3.42
C LYS A 73 8.92 1.58 -2.26
N GLN A 74 7.84 2.22 -1.78
CA GLN A 74 7.85 3.16 -0.65
C GLN A 74 8.45 2.56 0.63
N ARG A 75 8.52 1.22 0.69
CA ARG A 75 9.13 0.35 1.70
C ARG A 75 10.58 0.66 2.13
N THR A 76 11.25 1.67 1.57
CA THR A 76 12.69 1.91 1.82
C THR A 76 13.04 3.30 2.34
N LEU A 77 12.17 4.32 2.22
CA LEU A 77 12.65 5.71 2.27
C LEU A 77 12.30 6.51 3.53
N GLU A 78 11.26 6.19 4.30
CA GLU A 78 10.87 7.05 5.43
C GLU A 78 10.57 6.26 6.72
N GLN A 79 11.00 6.85 7.83
CA GLN A 79 11.33 6.27 9.13
C GLN A 79 10.17 5.54 9.85
N ASN A 80 10.54 4.55 10.68
CA ASN A 80 9.72 3.75 11.63
C ASN A 80 8.93 4.58 12.67
N ARG A 81 8.43 5.78 12.35
CA ARG A 81 7.74 6.68 13.28
C ARG A 81 6.30 6.24 13.55
N PHE A 82 5.78 5.32 12.75
CA PHE A 82 4.39 4.83 12.78
C PHE A 82 4.27 3.39 13.29
N GLY A 83 5.35 2.86 13.85
CA GLY A 83 5.42 1.48 14.35
C GLY A 83 5.79 0.44 13.30
N ARG A 84 5.79 -0.82 13.74
CA ARG A 84 6.21 -1.99 12.95
C ARG A 84 5.25 -3.15 13.16
N LEU A 85 5.05 -3.98 12.13
CA LEU A 85 4.29 -5.23 12.18
C LEU A 85 5.13 -6.42 11.79
N SER A 86 5.11 -7.43 12.64
CA SER A 86 5.69 -8.73 12.37
C SER A 86 4.63 -9.65 11.78
N VAL A 87 4.88 -10.16 10.57
CA VAL A 87 3.97 -11.10 9.89
C VAL A 87 4.71 -12.31 9.37
N ARG A 88 4.01 -13.40 9.09
CA ARG A 88 4.54 -14.55 8.35
C ARG A 88 3.57 -14.88 7.23
N CYS A 89 4.10 -15.03 6.02
CA CYS A 89 3.31 -15.42 4.86
C CYS A 89 3.96 -16.60 4.17
N HIS A 90 3.16 -17.59 3.81
CA HIS A 90 3.56 -18.72 2.96
C HIS A 90 2.38 -19.16 2.11
N TYR A 91 2.68 -19.76 0.96
CA TYR A 91 1.67 -20.27 0.04
C TYR A 91 1.65 -21.79 0.07
N GLU A 92 0.45 -22.34 0.23
CA GLU A 92 0.21 -23.78 0.30
C GLU A 92 -0.30 -24.25 -1.05
N ALA A 93 0.62 -24.70 -1.90
CA ALA A 93 0.31 -25.06 -3.29
C ALA A 93 -0.68 -26.22 -3.43
N ALA A 94 -0.66 -27.19 -2.51
CA ALA A 94 -1.59 -28.31 -2.50
C ALA A 94 -3.05 -27.85 -2.29
N GLU A 95 -3.25 -26.85 -1.43
CA GLU A 95 -4.57 -26.31 -1.05
C GLU A 95 -4.97 -25.07 -1.85
N GLN A 96 -4.09 -24.59 -2.76
CA GLN A 96 -4.25 -23.35 -3.51
C GLN A 96 -4.64 -22.15 -2.64
N ARG A 97 -3.94 -21.97 -1.51
CA ARG A 97 -4.23 -20.89 -0.56
C ARG A 97 -2.98 -20.19 -0.04
N LEU A 98 -3.12 -18.90 0.20
CA LEU A 98 -2.14 -18.08 0.91
C LEU A 98 -2.47 -18.09 2.40
N ALA A 99 -1.49 -18.46 3.22
CA ALA A 99 -1.53 -18.33 4.66
C ALA A 99 -0.84 -17.02 5.05
N VAL A 100 -1.53 -16.19 5.82
CA VAL A 100 -1.04 -14.90 6.33
C VAL A 100 -1.24 -14.88 7.84
N GLU A 101 -0.14 -14.86 8.57
CA GLU A 101 -0.14 -14.79 10.02
C GLU A 101 0.29 -13.40 10.47
N VAL A 102 -0.54 -12.77 11.28
CA VAL A 102 -0.26 -11.50 11.92
C VAL A 102 0.19 -11.80 13.35
N LEU A 103 1.47 -11.57 13.65
CA LEU A 103 2.08 -11.97 14.92
C LEU A 103 1.89 -10.88 15.99
N HIS A 104 2.56 -9.76 15.81
CA HIS A 104 2.50 -8.62 16.73
C HIS A 104 2.83 -7.32 16.02
N ALA A 105 2.41 -6.21 16.59
CA ALA A 105 2.92 -4.89 16.26
C ALA A 105 3.74 -4.31 17.42
N ALA A 106 4.58 -3.32 17.13
CA ALA A 106 5.38 -2.63 18.13
C ALA A 106 5.53 -1.15 17.77
N ASP A 107 5.65 -0.31 18.80
CA ASP A 107 5.90 1.12 18.69
C ASP A 107 4.81 1.86 17.89
N LEU A 108 3.54 1.42 18.04
CA LEU A 108 2.41 2.10 17.41
C LEU A 108 2.22 3.52 17.97
N LEU A 109 1.59 4.39 17.19
CA LEU A 109 1.22 5.73 17.65
C LEU A 109 0.10 5.66 18.70
N PRO A 110 0.17 6.46 19.78
CA PRO A 110 -0.95 6.65 20.69
C PRO A 110 -1.97 7.58 20.04
N LEU A 111 -3.09 7.03 19.58
CA LEU A 111 -4.14 7.81 18.91
C LEU A 111 -5.25 8.23 19.88
N ASP A 112 -5.47 7.47 20.97
CA ASP A 112 -6.46 7.84 21.99
C ASP A 112 -5.97 8.94 22.93
N ALA A 113 -6.92 9.70 23.48
CA ALA A 113 -6.68 10.67 24.55
C ALA A 113 -6.07 10.04 25.83
N ASN A 114 -6.16 8.72 25.98
CA ASN A 114 -5.56 7.98 27.10
C ASN A 114 -4.05 7.73 26.94
N GLY A 115 -3.47 8.09 25.78
CA GLY A 115 -2.05 7.88 25.47
C GLY A 115 -1.69 6.47 25.01
N LEU A 116 -2.68 5.64 24.69
CA LEU A 116 -2.59 4.30 24.13
C LEU A 116 -3.51 4.20 22.90
N SER A 117 -3.75 2.98 22.42
CA SER A 117 -4.66 2.66 21.32
C SER A 117 -5.31 1.30 21.58
N ASP A 118 -6.42 1.05 20.90
CA ASP A 118 -7.11 -0.24 20.75
C ASP A 118 -6.88 -0.83 19.33
N PRO A 119 -5.63 -1.20 18.95
CA PRO A 119 -5.29 -1.51 17.56
C PRO A 119 -5.83 -2.85 17.05
N PHE A 120 -6.25 -2.87 15.79
CA PHE A 120 -6.49 -4.07 14.97
C PHE A 120 -5.92 -3.93 13.56
N VAL A 121 -5.67 -5.07 12.90
CA VAL A 121 -5.09 -5.11 11.56
C VAL A 121 -6.10 -5.64 10.56
N ILE A 122 -6.34 -4.89 9.49
CA ILE A 122 -7.07 -5.35 8.31
C ILE A 122 -6.06 -5.92 7.31
N VAL A 123 -6.34 -7.11 6.78
CA VAL A 123 -5.52 -7.84 5.82
C VAL A 123 -6.28 -7.97 4.51
N GLU A 124 -5.72 -7.42 3.43
CA GLU A 124 -6.35 -7.37 2.11
C GLU A 124 -5.39 -7.83 1.01
N LEU A 125 -5.93 -8.47 -0.04
CA LEU A 125 -5.13 -8.80 -1.23
C LEU A 125 -5.34 -7.76 -2.32
N GLY A 126 -4.24 -7.24 -2.85
CA GLY A 126 -4.24 -6.19 -3.86
C GLY A 126 -3.40 -6.56 -5.07
N PRO A 127 -3.74 -6.04 -6.26
CA PRO A 127 -4.87 -5.17 -6.56
C PRO A 127 -6.22 -5.93 -6.67
N PRO A 128 -7.38 -5.25 -6.50
CA PRO A 128 -8.69 -5.91 -6.47
C PRO A 128 -9.04 -6.68 -7.75
N HIS A 129 -8.57 -6.20 -8.91
CA HIS A 129 -8.83 -6.90 -10.18
C HIS A 129 -8.05 -8.21 -10.32
N LEU A 130 -6.99 -8.42 -9.53
CA LEU A 130 -6.30 -9.72 -9.44
C LEU A 130 -6.98 -10.67 -8.44
N PHE A 131 -7.71 -10.12 -7.46
CA PHE A 131 -8.33 -10.86 -6.37
C PHE A 131 -9.82 -10.52 -6.18
N PRO A 132 -10.67 -10.54 -7.24
CA PRO A 132 -12.00 -9.95 -7.20
C PRO A 132 -12.99 -10.65 -6.26
N LEU A 133 -12.74 -11.92 -5.91
CA LEU A 133 -13.59 -12.72 -5.03
C LEU A 133 -13.07 -12.80 -3.59
N VAL A 134 -11.90 -12.21 -3.34
CA VAL A 134 -11.26 -12.28 -2.03
C VAL A 134 -11.78 -11.14 -1.16
N ARG A 135 -12.30 -11.48 0.01
CA ARG A 135 -12.71 -10.50 1.01
C ARG A 135 -11.55 -10.18 1.94
N SER A 136 -11.53 -8.95 2.43
CA SER A 136 -10.65 -8.55 3.53
C SER A 136 -10.99 -9.33 4.80
N GLN A 137 -9.96 -9.57 5.61
CA GLN A 137 -10.08 -10.19 6.93
C GLN A 137 -9.46 -9.23 7.96
N ARG A 138 -9.80 -9.36 9.24
CA ARG A 138 -9.24 -8.52 10.28
C ARG A 138 -8.93 -9.30 11.54
N THR A 139 -7.93 -8.85 12.29
CA THR A 139 -7.62 -9.38 13.61
C THR A 139 -8.67 -8.98 14.64
N GLN A 140 -8.60 -9.60 15.82
CA GLN A 140 -9.23 -9.06 17.01
C GLN A 140 -8.61 -7.71 17.39
N VAL A 141 -9.44 -6.88 18.02
CA VAL A 141 -9.01 -5.63 18.65
C VAL A 141 -8.24 -5.98 19.93
N LYS A 142 -7.07 -5.38 20.10
CA LYS A 142 -6.28 -5.49 21.35
C LYS A 142 -6.39 -4.18 22.09
N THR A 143 -6.88 -4.20 23.31
CA THR A 143 -7.20 -2.96 24.02
C THR A 143 -5.99 -2.35 24.70
N ARG A 144 -5.91 -1.02 24.69
CA ARG A 144 -4.99 -0.17 25.45
C ARG A 144 -3.53 -0.63 25.35
N THR A 145 -3.02 -0.75 24.14
CA THR A 145 -1.65 -1.18 23.89
C THR A 145 -1.07 -0.59 22.60
N LEU A 146 0.20 -0.20 22.68
CA LEU A 146 1.02 0.18 21.50
C LEU A 146 1.89 -0.98 20.99
N HIS A 147 1.80 -2.14 21.65
CA HIS A 147 2.54 -3.37 21.35
C HIS A 147 1.59 -4.58 21.34
N PRO A 148 0.58 -4.60 20.47
CA PRO A 148 -0.40 -5.67 20.44
C PRO A 148 0.22 -6.99 19.96
N VAL A 149 -0.12 -8.08 20.64
CA VAL A 149 0.13 -9.46 20.19
C VAL A 149 -1.18 -10.04 19.66
N TYR A 150 -1.18 -10.37 18.38
CA TYR A 150 -2.34 -10.93 17.67
C TYR A 150 -2.25 -12.45 17.63
N ASP A 151 -1.16 -13.00 17.07
CA ASP A 151 -0.97 -14.42 16.79
C ASP A 151 -2.16 -15.04 16.03
N GLU A 152 -2.65 -14.32 15.02
CA GLU A 152 -3.83 -14.71 14.24
C GLU A 152 -3.44 -15.13 12.81
N LEU A 153 -3.97 -16.28 12.37
CA LEU A 153 -3.70 -16.87 11.07
C LEU A 153 -4.93 -16.77 10.15
N PHE A 154 -4.73 -16.17 8.98
CA PHE A 154 -5.74 -16.02 7.94
C PHE A 154 -5.40 -16.87 6.72
N TYR A 155 -6.45 -17.43 6.10
CA TYR A 155 -6.33 -18.16 4.84
C TYR A 155 -7.08 -17.43 3.73
N PHE A 156 -6.44 -17.31 2.57
CA PHE A 156 -7.03 -16.76 1.36
C PHE A 156 -6.92 -17.79 0.23
N SER A 157 -8.05 -18.31 -0.25
CA SER A 157 -8.08 -19.23 -1.39
C SER A 157 -7.82 -18.46 -2.69
N VAL A 158 -6.60 -18.55 -3.22
CA VAL A 158 -6.16 -17.80 -4.40
C VAL A 158 -5.22 -18.64 -5.26
N PRO A 159 -5.35 -18.58 -6.60
CA PRO A 159 -4.48 -19.33 -7.48
C PRO A 159 -3.06 -18.76 -7.46
N ALA A 160 -2.05 -19.63 -7.49
CA ALA A 160 -0.64 -19.23 -7.46
C ALA A 160 -0.30 -18.25 -8.60
N GLU A 161 -0.96 -18.38 -9.75
CA GLU A 161 -0.76 -17.49 -10.89
C GLU A 161 -1.13 -16.03 -10.59
N ALA A 162 -2.18 -15.79 -9.80
CA ALA A 162 -2.55 -14.44 -9.37
C ALA A 162 -1.49 -13.87 -8.41
N CYS A 163 -0.99 -14.69 -7.47
CA CYS A 163 0.08 -14.31 -6.55
C CYS A 163 1.42 -14.01 -7.25
N ARG A 164 1.67 -14.62 -8.41
CA ARG A 164 2.87 -14.39 -9.23
C ARG A 164 2.84 -13.08 -10.03
N ARG A 165 1.69 -12.41 -10.13
CA ARG A 165 1.61 -11.13 -10.83
C ARG A 165 2.48 -10.09 -10.13
N ARG A 166 3.20 -9.29 -10.92
CA ARG A 166 4.21 -8.35 -10.41
C ARG A 166 3.65 -7.35 -9.38
N ALA A 167 2.40 -6.91 -9.56
CA ALA A 167 1.73 -5.97 -8.66
C ALA A 167 1.01 -6.65 -7.48
N ALA A 168 0.98 -7.98 -7.42
CA ALA A 168 0.26 -8.72 -6.39
C ALA A 168 0.93 -8.55 -5.02
N CYS A 169 0.14 -8.16 -4.02
CA CYS A 169 0.60 -7.94 -2.66
C CYS A 169 -0.48 -8.22 -1.62
N VAL A 170 -0.05 -8.36 -0.38
CA VAL A 170 -0.91 -8.22 0.81
C VAL A 170 -0.77 -6.79 1.32
N LEU A 171 -1.88 -6.12 1.58
CA LEU A 171 -1.96 -4.88 2.33
C LEU A 171 -2.30 -5.18 3.79
N PHE A 172 -1.60 -4.51 4.70
CA PHE A 172 -1.84 -4.54 6.13
C PHE A 172 -2.16 -3.13 6.58
N THR A 173 -3.39 -2.90 7.03
CA THR A 173 -3.86 -1.60 7.51
C THR A 173 -4.10 -1.69 9.02
N VAL A 174 -3.37 -0.91 9.80
CA VAL A 174 -3.59 -0.78 11.24
C VAL A 174 -4.60 0.33 11.48
N MET A 175 -5.63 -0.01 12.21
CA MET A 175 -6.69 0.89 12.64
C MET A 175 -6.73 0.89 14.16
N ASP A 176 -7.12 2.00 14.75
CA ASP A 176 -7.48 2.12 16.15
C ASP A 176 -9.01 2.00 16.31
N HIS A 177 -9.46 1.21 17.28
CA HIS A 177 -10.89 1.01 17.47
C HIS A 177 -11.47 1.97 18.50
N ASP A 178 -12.33 2.87 18.02
CA ASP A 178 -13.08 3.76 18.88
C ASP A 178 -14.50 3.27 19.15
N TRP A 179 -14.93 3.36 20.41
CA TRP A 179 -16.29 3.02 20.82
C TRP A 179 -17.31 4.13 20.53
N LEU A 180 -16.86 5.39 20.55
CA LEU A 180 -17.72 6.58 20.47
C LEU A 180 -17.49 7.41 19.20
N SER A 181 -16.49 7.05 18.39
CA SER A 181 -16.10 7.72 17.14
C SER A 181 -15.82 6.71 16.03
N THR A 182 -15.47 7.22 14.84
CA THR A 182 -14.96 6.41 13.74
C THR A 182 -13.55 5.94 14.05
N ASN A 183 -13.24 4.68 13.76
CA ASN A 183 -11.90 4.13 13.90
C ASN A 183 -10.83 4.99 13.21
N ASP A 184 -9.75 5.28 13.92
CA ASP A 184 -8.65 6.09 13.42
C ASP A 184 -7.64 5.25 12.61
N PHE A 185 -7.09 5.83 11.55
CA PHE A 185 -6.08 5.18 10.73
C PHE A 185 -4.68 5.39 11.34
N ALA A 186 -4.01 4.30 11.71
CA ALA A 186 -2.66 4.36 12.27
C ALA A 186 -1.58 4.26 11.19
N GLY A 187 -1.76 3.36 10.21
CA GLY A 187 -0.77 3.17 9.15
C GLY A 187 -1.09 2.01 8.22
N GLU A 188 -0.43 1.99 7.07
CA GLU A 188 -0.55 0.91 6.09
C GLU A 188 0.82 0.41 5.67
N ALA A 189 0.91 -0.88 5.36
CA ALA A 189 2.08 -1.46 4.73
C ALA A 189 1.72 -2.52 3.70
N ALA A 190 2.60 -2.71 2.71
CA ALA A 190 2.42 -3.67 1.63
C ALA A 190 3.54 -4.71 1.59
N LEU A 191 3.18 -5.96 1.33
CA LEU A 191 4.09 -7.09 1.12
C LEU A 191 3.82 -7.75 -0.24
N GLY A 192 4.79 -7.70 -1.15
CA GLY A 192 4.67 -8.33 -2.47
C GLY A 192 4.59 -9.86 -2.38
N LEU A 193 3.68 -10.47 -3.13
CA LEU A 193 3.42 -11.91 -3.12
C LEU A 193 4.42 -12.72 -3.96
N GLY A 194 5.05 -12.12 -4.96
CA GLY A 194 5.98 -12.82 -5.86
C GLY A 194 7.21 -13.41 -5.16
N GLY A 195 7.60 -12.88 -4.00
CA GLY A 195 8.70 -13.38 -3.17
C GLY A 195 8.26 -14.26 -1.99
N VAL A 196 6.97 -14.57 -1.86
CA VAL A 196 6.46 -15.40 -0.76
C VAL A 196 6.79 -16.86 -1.02
N THR A 197 7.31 -17.55 0.00
CA THR A 197 7.65 -18.96 -0.04
C THR A 197 6.46 -19.79 -0.51
N GLY A 198 6.65 -20.69 -1.47
CA GLY A 198 5.60 -21.54 -2.04
C GLY A 198 4.86 -20.94 -3.25
N VAL A 199 4.98 -19.64 -3.54
CA VAL A 199 4.38 -19.01 -4.74
C VAL A 199 5.24 -19.25 -5.99
N ALA A 200 6.57 -19.28 -5.81
CA ALA A 200 7.52 -19.53 -6.88
C ALA A 200 7.31 -20.93 -7.50
N ARG A 201 7.54 -21.05 -8.81
CA ARG A 201 7.44 -22.36 -9.49
C ARG A 201 8.50 -23.31 -8.89
N PRO A 202 8.16 -24.59 -8.65
CA PRO A 202 9.20 -25.60 -8.49
C PRO A 202 10.07 -25.58 -9.77
N GLN A 203 11.39 -25.55 -9.58
CA GLN A 203 12.36 -25.69 -10.67
C GLN A 203 12.33 -27.11 -11.23
#